data_AF-A0A0D0AG69-F1
#
_entry.id   AF-A0A0D0AG69-F1
#
_cell.length_a   1.000
_cell.length_b   1.000
_cell.length_c   1.000
_cell.angle_alpha   90.00
_cell.angle_beta   90.00
_cell.angle_gamma   90.00
#
_symmetry.space_group_name_H-M   'P 1'
#
loop_
_entity.id
_entity.type
_entity.pdbx_description
1 polymer ?
#
loop_
_entity_poly.entity_id
_entity_poly.type
_entity_poly.pdbx_seq_one_letter_code
_entity_poly.pdbx_strand_id
1 'polypeptide(L)' 'ERNRAHTVSELALELLIPRLLNMLSHFLFAQLNPNDPCDPSKIPLATCPRYDERINIFNSACSRFFAPNDLSGI' A
#
# COMPACT_ATOMS: atom_id res chain seq x y z
N GLU A 1 17.63 -5.62 10.26
CA GLU A 1 16.28 -5.12 9.94
C GLU A 1 16.19 -4.89 8.43
N ARG A 2 15.04 -5.18 7.80
CA ARG A 2 14.84 -4.91 6.37
C ARG A 2 14.59 -3.40 6.23
N ASN A 3 15.35 -2.72 5.37
CA ASN A 3 15.11 -1.30 5.08
C ASN A 3 13.70 -1.19 4.46
N ARG A 4 12.75 -0.64 5.21
CA ARG A 4 11.34 -0.59 4.82
C ARG A 4 11.11 0.59 3.87
N ALA A 5 10.18 0.43 2.94
CA ALA A 5 9.74 1.54 2.12
C ALA A 5 9.34 2.76 2.97
N HIS A 6 9.78 3.94 2.55
CA HIS A 6 9.47 5.22 3.19
C HIS A 6 8.57 6.09 2.33
N THR A 7 8.35 5.72 1.07
CA THR A 7 7.41 6.37 0.15
C THR A 7 6.39 5.36 -0.37
N VAL A 8 5.26 5.86 -0.87
CA VAL A 8 4.23 5.00 -1.49
C VAL A 8 4.78 4.29 -2.73
N SER A 9 5.64 4.96 -3.48
CA SER A 9 6.32 4.41 -4.66
C SER A 9 7.27 3.26 -4.32
N GLU A 10 8.09 3.42 -3.28
CA GLU A 10 8.93 2.32 -2.78
C GLU A 10 8.09 1.16 -2.25
N LEU A 11 6.96 1.45 -1.59
CA LEU A 11 6.08 0.42 -1.05
C LEU A 11 5.38 -0.36 -2.17
N ALA A 12 4.99 0.32 -3.24
CA ALA A 12 4.42 -0.30 -4.43
C ALA A 12 5.40 -1.31 -5.05
N LEU A 13 6.70 -0.99 -5.06
CA LEU A 13 7.76 -1.90 -5.50
C LEU A 13 7.99 -3.04 -4.51
N GLU A 14 8.08 -2.75 -3.20
CA GLU A 14 8.29 -3.76 -2.15
C GLU A 14 7.16 -4.82 -2.14
N LEU A 15 5.91 -4.40 -2.38
CA LEU A 15 4.73 -5.26 -2.40
C LEU A 15 4.42 -5.86 -3.78
N LEU A 16 5.11 -5.44 -4.85
CA LEU A 16 4.80 -5.78 -6.24
C LEU A 16 3.37 -5.36 -6.66
N ILE A 17 2.91 -4.20 -6.18
CA ILE A 17 1.61 -3.62 -6.49
C ILE A 17 1.80 -2.25 -7.16
N PRO A 18 2.06 -2.18 -8.48
CA PRO A 18 2.31 -0.91 -9.17
C PRO A 18 1.09 0.03 -9.16
N ARG A 19 -0.11 -0.51 -9.00
CA ARG A 19 -1.36 0.25 -8.91
C ARG A 19 -1.66 0.84 -7.52
N LEU A 20 -0.76 0.68 -6.55
CA LEU A 20 -0.95 1.14 -5.18
C LEU A 20 -1.20 2.66 -5.11
N LEU A 21 -0.47 3.45 -5.90
CA LEU A 21 -0.67 4.90 -5.95
C LEU A 21 -2.08 5.25 -6.43
N ASN A 22 -2.58 4.56 -7.45
CA ASN A 22 -3.92 4.80 -7.99
C ASN A 22 -4.99 4.47 -6.94
N MET A 23 -4.83 3.36 -6.23
CA MET A 23 -5.72 2.97 -5.14
C MET A 23 -5.72 3.99 -4.01
N LEU A 24 -4.54 4.48 -3.62
CA LEU A 24 -4.40 5.51 -2.60
C LEU A 24 -5.08 6.81 -3.04
N SER A 25 -4.90 7.24 -4.29
CA SER A 25 -5.56 8.43 -4.84
C SER A 25 -7.09 8.34 -4.81
N HIS A 26 -7.65 7.19 -5.20
CA HIS A 26 -9.10 6.96 -5.13
C HIS A 26 -9.60 6.89 -3.69
N PHE A 27 -8.84 6.26 -2.80
CA PHE A 27 -9.16 6.20 -1.37
C PHE A 27 -9.18 7.61 -0.75
N LEU A 28 -8.16 8.42 -1.00
CA LEU A 28 -8.09 9.79 -0.51
C LEU A 28 -9.21 10.65 -1.07
N PHE A 29 -9.56 10.49 -2.36
CA PHE A 29 -10.72 11.16 -2.93
C PHE A 29 -12.01 10.84 -2.16
N ALA A 30 -12.25 9.56 -1.88
CA ALA A 30 -13.43 9.11 -1.14
C ALA A 30 -13.47 9.66 0.29
N GLN A 31 -12.32 9.74 0.96
CA GLN A 31 -12.21 10.32 2.31
C GLN A 31 -12.48 11.83 2.33
N LEU A 32 -12.06 12.56 1.29
CA LEU A 32 -12.27 14.00 1.18
C LEU A 32 -13.70 14.37 0.76
N ASN A 33 -14.39 13.47 0.05
CA ASN A 33 -15.74 13.70 -0.49
C ASN A 33 -16.74 12.63 -0.01
N PRO A 34 -17.02 12.55 1.30
CA PRO A 34 -17.84 11.47 1.87
C PRO A 34 -19.32 11.49 1.44
N ASN A 35 -19.81 12.64 0.96
CA ASN A 35 -21.18 12.82 0.50
C ASN A 35 -21.31 12.74 -1.03
N ASP A 36 -20.21 12.54 -1.75
CA ASP A 36 -20.24 12.39 -3.20
C ASP A 36 -20.79 10.99 -3.53
N PRO A 37 -21.90 10.89 -4.29
CA PRO A 37 -22.47 9.60 -4.67
C PRO A 37 -21.66 8.90 -5.76
N CYS A 38 -20.65 9.56 -6.36
CA CYS A 38 -19.81 8.93 -7.35
C CYS A 38 -18.96 7.81 -6.75
N ASP A 39 -18.93 6.71 -7.48
CA ASP A 39 -18.00 5.61 -7.18
C ASP A 39 -16.55 6.10 -7.39
N PRO A 40 -15.69 6.07 -6.35
CA PRO A 40 -14.33 6.60 -6.41
C PRO A 40 -13.47 5.92 -7.48
N SER A 41 -13.75 4.65 -7.82
CA SER A 41 -12.99 3.89 -8.82
C SER A 41 -13.29 4.35 -10.26
N LYS A 42 -14.40 5.05 -10.48
CA LYS A 42 -14.78 5.62 -11.78
C LYS A 42 -14.21 7.02 -12.01
N ILE A 43 -13.61 7.61 -10.99
CA ILE A 43 -13.09 8.98 -11.05
C ILE A 43 -11.76 8.97 -11.79
N PRO A 44 -11.57 9.86 -12.79
CA PRO A 44 -10.30 9.99 -13.49
C PRO A 44 -9.15 10.28 -12.52
N LEU A 45 -8.05 9.55 -12.63
CA LEU A 45 -6.88 9.76 -11.75
C LEU A 45 -6.31 11.18 -11.83
N ALA A 46 -6.54 11.89 -12.94
CA ALA A 46 -6.14 13.29 -13.11
C ALA A 46 -6.87 14.26 -12.15
N THR A 47 -8.08 13.90 -11.71
CA THR A 47 -8.87 14.69 -10.76
C THR A 47 -8.69 14.24 -9.31
N CYS A 48 -7.99 13.13 -9.09
CA CYS A 48 -7.74 12.62 -7.75
C CYS A 48 -6.54 13.32 -7.11
N PRO A 49 -6.58 13.50 -5.77
CA PRO A 49 -5.41 13.96 -5.04
C PRO A 49 -4.26 12.95 -5.21
N ARG A 50 -3.06 13.48 -5.43
CA ARG A 50 -1.82 12.69 -5.43
C ARG A 50 -1.14 12.84 -4.08
N TYR A 51 -0.61 11.73 -3.59
CA TYR A 51 0.19 11.69 -2.39
C TYR A 51 1.49 10.96 -2.70
N ASP A 52 2.58 11.72 -2.73
CA ASP A 52 3.94 11.22 -2.96
C ASP A 52 4.86 11.47 -1.76
N GLU A 53 4.27 11.89 -0.64
CA GLU A 53 4.99 12.19 0.60
C GLU A 53 5.42 10.91 1.34
N ARG A 54 6.19 11.11 2.40
CA ARG A 54 6.74 10.04 3.23
C ARG A 54 5.64 9.32 4.01
N ILE A 55 5.68 7.99 4.00
CA ILE A 55 4.77 7.13 4.77
C ILE A 55 5.50 6.43 5.92
N ASN A 56 4.75 6.13 6.97
CA ASN A 56 5.19 5.28 8.06
C ASN A 56 4.47 3.94 7.98
N ILE A 57 5.23 2.84 7.97
CA ILE A 57 4.69 1.49 7.86
C ILE A 57 4.69 0.83 9.24
N PHE A 58 3.49 0.50 9.73
CA PHE A 58 3.31 -0.28 10.95
C PHE A 58 2.81 -1.67 10.57
N ASN A 59 3.64 -2.69 10.77
CA ASN A 59 3.23 -4.07 10.54
C ASN A 59 2.46 -4.54 11.78
N SER A 60 1.17 -4.81 11.64
CA SER A 60 0.32 -5.31 12.74
C SER A 60 0.61 -6.77 13.09
N ALA A 61 1.01 -7.57 12.10
CA ALA A 61 1.41 -8.97 12.28
C ALA A 61 2.50 -9.35 11.27
N CYS A 62 3.45 -10.18 11.71
CA CYS A 62 4.44 -10.81 10.84
C CYS A 62 4.28 -12.33 11.00
N SER A 63 3.98 -13.03 9.91
CA SER A 63 3.96 -14.50 9.91
C SER A 63 5.26 -15.01 9.29
N ARG A 64 5.96 -15.89 10.01
CA ARG A 64 7.20 -16.49 9.56
C ARG A 64 6.93 -17.97 9.34
N PHE A 65 6.91 -18.39 8.07
CA PHE A 65 6.77 -19.80 7.72
C PHE A 65 8.15 -20.44 7.71
N PHE A 66 8.31 -21.51 8.47
CA PHE A 66 9.50 -22.36 8.42
C PHE A 66 9.16 -23.59 7.59
N ALA A 67 10.04 -23.96 6.65
CA ALA A 67 9.91 -25.23 5.98
C ALA A 67 10.17 -26.37 7.00
N PRO A 68 9.46 -27.51 6.94
CA PRO A 68 9.64 -28.61 7.89
C PRO A 68 11.08 -29.14 7.98
N ASN A 69 11.86 -28.98 6.92
CA ASN A 69 13.24 -29.45 6.82
C ASN A 69 14.29 -28.45 7.35
N ASP A 70 13.86 -27.25 7.77
CA ASP A 70 14.75 -26.16 8.22
C ASP A 70 15.15 -26.31 9.71
N LEU A 71 14.52 -27.24 10.43
CA LEU A 71 14.78 -27.56 11.84
C LEU A 71 15.51 -28.90 12.03
N SER A 72 15.77 -29.68 10.97
CA SER A 72 16.62 -30.87 11.08
C SER A 72 18.09 -30.47 10.97
N GLY A 73 18.57 -29.70 11.93
CA GLY A 73 19.98 -29.67 12.26
C GLY A 73 20.35 -31.04 12.85
N ILE A 74 21.07 -31.84 12.07
CA ILE A 74 21.94 -32.89 12.60
C ILE A 74 23.21 -32.22 13.07
#